data_AF-G5JEU4-F1
#
_entry.id   AF-G5JEU4-F1
#
_cell.length_a   1.000
_cell.length_b   1.000
_cell.length_c   1.000
_cell.angle_alpha   90.00
_cell.angle_beta   90.00
_cell.angle_gamma   90.00
#
_symmetry.space_group_name_H-M   'P 1'
#
loop_
_entity.id
_entity.type
_entity.pdbx_description
1 polymer ?
#
loop_
_entity_poly.entity_id
_entity_poly.type
_entity_poly.pdbx_seq_one_letter_code
_entity_poly.pdbx_strand_id
1 'polypeptide(L)'
;MFTQSFQEQLEQAKKLPPLPEDYQFQTLEFFDQHGVIFGLINGEYVEEHSRSHDYEPWYLGVFLDGDLAFCAVGSQIVLNRLENMVALQQLFNGQLTMDNG
;
A
#
# COMPACT_ATOMS: atom_id res chain seq x y z
N MET A 1 -10.11 7.71 13.09
CA MET A 1 -9.06 8.04 14.08
C MET A 1 -8.04 6.94 13.90
N PHE A 2 -6.77 7.26 13.66
CA PHE A 2 -5.75 6.21 13.56
C PHE A 2 -5.68 5.48 14.90
N THR A 3 -5.43 4.17 14.87
CA THR A 3 -5.01 3.49 16.08
C THR A 3 -3.68 4.11 16.53
N GLN A 4 -3.44 4.17 17.84
CA GLN A 4 -2.17 4.66 18.37
C GLN A 4 -0.98 3.90 17.74
N SER A 5 -1.15 2.60 17.47
CA SER A 5 -0.17 1.76 16.80
C SER A 5 0.15 2.20 15.36
N PHE A 6 -0.85 2.62 14.57
CA PHE A 6 -0.63 3.04 13.19
C PHE A 6 0.10 4.39 13.12
N GLN A 7 -0.23 5.33 14.01
CA GLN A 7 0.47 6.61 14.07
C GLN A 7 1.94 6.41 14.43
N GLU A 8 2.24 5.51 15.37
CA GLU A 8 3.62 5.14 15.72
C GLU A 8 4.35 4.51 14.51
N GLN A 9 3.72 3.57 13.80
CA GLN A 9 4.28 2.98 12.58
C GLN A 9 4.59 4.04 11.51
N LEU A 10 3.67 4.99 11.27
CA LEU A 10 3.86 6.08 10.33
C LEU A 10 5.05 6.97 10.72
N GLU A 11 5.16 7.36 11.99
CA GLU A 11 6.26 8.20 12.46
C GLU A 11 7.61 7.46 12.43
N GLN A 12 7.63 6.14 12.61
CA GLN A 12 8.85 5.36 12.40
C GLN A 12 9.20 5.25 10.93
N ALA A 13 8.23 4.96 10.07
CA ALA A 13 8.44 4.83 8.63
C ALA A 13 8.99 6.11 7.99
N LYS A 14 8.55 7.30 8.45
CA LYS A 14 9.07 8.61 8.00
C LYS A 14 10.57 8.82 8.27
N LYS A 15 11.16 8.07 9.21
CA LYS A 15 12.59 8.17 9.53
C LYS A 15 13.45 7.23 8.67
N LEU A 16 12.81 6.31 7.95
CA LEU A 16 13.49 5.36 7.09
C LEU A 16 13.71 5.98 5.71
N PRO A 17 14.79 5.61 5.01
CA PRO A 17 14.99 6.05 3.63
C PRO A 17 13.89 5.47 2.71
N PRO A 18 13.72 6.07 1.52
CA PRO A 18 13.05 5.41 0.41
C PRO A 18 13.61 4.01 0.17
N LEU A 19 12.76 3.08 -0.26
CA LEU A 19 13.19 1.75 -0.66
C LEU A 19 14.05 1.82 -1.93
N PRO A 20 15.04 0.93 -2.07
CA PRO A 20 15.86 0.88 -3.27
C PRO A 20 15.02 0.41 -4.48
N GLU A 21 15.46 0.78 -5.67
CA GLU A 21 14.75 0.48 -6.93
C GLU A 21 14.58 -1.03 -7.17
N ASP A 22 15.59 -1.82 -6.77
CA ASP A 22 15.65 -3.27 -6.94
C ASP A 22 15.08 -4.06 -5.76
N TYR A 23 14.40 -3.39 -4.81
CA TYR A 23 13.80 -4.02 -3.65
C TYR A 23 12.84 -5.16 -4.06
N GLN A 24 13.11 -6.36 -3.58
CA GLN A 24 12.30 -7.55 -3.82
C GLN A 24 11.45 -7.85 -2.58
N PHE A 25 10.16 -7.50 -2.63
CA PHE A 25 9.22 -7.82 -1.55
C PHE A 25 8.65 -9.23 -1.71
N GLN A 26 8.39 -9.90 -0.59
CA GLN A 26 7.67 -11.19 -0.54
C GLN A 26 6.19 -10.98 -0.23
N THR A 27 5.89 -9.97 0.59
CA THR A 27 4.51 -9.57 0.87
C THR A 27 4.26 -8.12 0.49
N LEU A 28 3.08 -7.89 -0.07
CA LEU A 28 2.53 -6.57 -0.31
C LEU A 28 1.09 -6.56 0.17
N GLU A 29 0.72 -5.57 0.94
CA GLU A 29 -0.62 -5.48 1.52
C GLU A 29 -1.13 -4.05 1.45
N PHE A 30 -2.36 -3.89 0.94
CA PHE A 30 -3.10 -2.64 0.99
C PHE A 30 -4.06 -2.67 2.17
N PHE A 31 -4.06 -1.60 2.95
CA PHE A 31 -4.84 -1.47 4.16
C PHE A 31 -5.62 -0.15 4.18
N ASP A 32 -6.80 -0.18 4.78
CA ASP A 32 -7.57 1.01 5.16
C ASP A 32 -8.05 0.93 6.62
N GLN A 33 -9.00 1.78 7.03
CA GLN A 33 -9.53 1.79 8.39
C GLN A 33 -10.28 0.50 8.81
N HIS A 34 -10.56 -0.40 7.87
CA HIS A 34 -11.26 -1.66 8.12
C HIS A 34 -10.34 -2.89 8.00
N GLY A 35 -9.03 -2.69 7.78
CA GLY A 35 -8.04 -3.78 7.71
C GLY A 35 -7.51 -3.97 6.28
N VAL A 36 -7.04 -5.19 5.99
CA VAL A 36 -6.53 -5.55 4.66
C VAL A 36 -7.66 -5.41 3.65
N ILE A 37 -7.37 -4.77 2.53
CA ILE A 37 -8.22 -4.74 1.34
C ILE A 37 -7.79 -5.89 0.44
N PHE A 38 -6.49 -5.97 0.17
CA PHE A 38 -5.89 -6.88 -0.79
C PHE A 38 -4.42 -7.09 -0.44
N GLY A 39 -3.92 -8.31 -0.66
CA GLY A 39 -2.53 -8.65 -0.50
C GLY A 39 -1.97 -9.46 -1.67
N LEU A 40 -0.66 -9.43 -1.80
CA LEU A 40 0.14 -10.35 -2.58
C LEU A 40 1.11 -11.04 -1.61
N ILE A 41 1.03 -12.35 -1.47
CA ILE A 41 1.90 -13.14 -0.58
C ILE A 41 2.60 -14.19 -1.44
N ASN A 42 3.92 -14.14 -1.51
CA ASN A 42 4.73 -15.06 -2.33
C ASN A 42 4.26 -15.15 -3.79
N GLY A 43 3.78 -14.04 -4.35
CA GLY A 43 3.28 -13.97 -5.72
C GLY A 43 1.83 -14.43 -5.91
N GLU A 44 1.13 -14.82 -4.84
CA GLU A 44 -0.28 -15.19 -4.89
C GLU A 44 -1.17 -14.06 -4.33
N TYR A 45 -2.25 -13.76 -5.04
CA TYR A 45 -3.22 -12.76 -4.62
C TYR A 45 -4.10 -13.30 -3.50
N VAL A 46 -4.22 -12.51 -2.43
CA VAL A 46 -5.09 -12.80 -1.28
C VAL A 46 -6.02 -11.61 -1.09
N GLU A 47 -7.29 -11.78 -1.44
CA GLU A 47 -8.33 -10.80 -1.13
C GLU A 47 -8.94 -11.16 0.21
N GLU A 48 -8.80 -10.30 1.21
CA GLU A 48 -9.40 -10.55 2.53
C GLU A 48 -10.81 -9.94 2.62
N HIS A 49 -11.00 -8.73 2.08
CA HIS A 49 -12.25 -8.00 2.27
C HIS A 49 -12.58 -7.06 1.11
N SER A 50 -13.56 -7.43 0.29
CA SER A 50 -14.13 -6.56 -0.75
C SER A 50 -14.75 -5.29 -0.15
N ARG A 51 -14.47 -4.12 -0.73
CA ARG A 51 -15.16 -2.85 -0.45
C ARG A 51 -16.22 -2.59 -1.52
N SER A 52 -17.29 -1.85 -1.18
CA SER A 52 -18.26 -1.43 -2.20
C SER A 52 -17.63 -0.45 -3.18
N HIS A 53 -18.15 -0.35 -4.41
CA HIS A 53 -17.64 0.57 -5.41
C HIS A 53 -17.63 2.04 -4.96
N ASP A 54 -18.65 2.46 -4.20
CA ASP A 54 -18.79 3.83 -3.70
C ASP A 54 -18.06 4.09 -2.37
N TYR A 55 -17.20 3.15 -1.95
CA TYR A 55 -16.48 3.27 -0.69
C TYR A 55 -15.26 4.19 -0.86
N GLU A 56 -15.20 5.24 -0.04
CA GLU A 56 -14.05 6.13 0.05
C GLU A 56 -13.24 5.82 1.32
N PRO A 57 -12.02 5.28 1.20
CA PRO A 57 -11.16 5.07 2.37
C PRO A 57 -10.71 6.41 2.94
N TRP A 58 -10.70 6.53 4.28
CA TRP A 58 -10.11 7.72 4.91
C TRP A 58 -8.58 7.71 4.71
N TYR A 59 -7.96 6.54 4.75
CA TYR A 59 -6.56 6.41 4.43
C TYR A 59 -6.29 5.14 3.63
N LEU A 60 -5.21 5.17 2.87
CA LEU A 60 -4.64 4.01 2.20
C LEU A 60 -3.21 3.82 2.70
N GLY A 61 -2.94 2.69 3.33
CA GLY A 61 -1.61 2.23 3.69
C GLY A 61 -1.15 1.12 2.75
N VAL A 62 0.12 1.15 2.35
CA VAL A 62 0.77 0.03 1.64
C VAL A 62 1.94 -0.46 2.49
N PHE A 63 1.90 -1.73 2.84
CA PHE A 63 2.95 -2.42 3.57
C PHE A 63 3.71 -3.34 2.61
N LEU A 64 5.03 -3.33 2.70
CA LEU A 64 5.90 -4.31 2.04
C LEU A 64 6.68 -5.05 3.14
N ASP A 65 6.58 -6.38 3.16
CA ASP A 65 7.21 -7.24 4.17
C ASP A 65 6.92 -6.81 5.63
N GLY A 66 5.73 -6.27 5.87
CA GLY A 66 5.30 -5.78 7.18
C GLY A 66 5.73 -4.34 7.52
N ASP A 67 6.51 -3.68 6.67
CA ASP A 67 6.92 -2.29 6.84
C ASP A 67 6.04 -1.33 6.04
N LEU A 68 5.57 -0.26 6.70
CA LEU A 68 4.80 0.79 6.02
C LEU A 68 5.70 1.51 5.00
N ALA A 69 5.32 1.41 3.73
CA ALA A 69 6.10 1.93 2.61
C ALA A 69 5.40 3.11 1.92
N PHE A 70 4.07 3.17 1.96
CA PHE A 70 3.29 4.31 1.46
C PHE A 70 2.08 4.56 2.34
N CYS A 71 1.72 5.83 2.49
CA CYS A 71 0.50 6.23 3.17
C CYS A 71 -0.10 7.49 2.55
N ALA A 72 -1.38 7.41 2.20
CA ALA A 72 -2.19 8.55 1.82
C ALA A 72 -3.36 8.72 2.79
N VAL A 73 -3.69 9.96 3.14
CA VAL A 73 -4.83 10.33 3.99
C VAL A 73 -5.71 11.29 3.21
N GLY A 74 -6.93 10.87 2.87
CA GLY A 74 -7.75 11.53 1.87
C GLY A 74 -6.97 11.69 0.55
N SER A 75 -6.83 12.93 0.08
CA SER A 75 -6.10 13.25 -1.16
C SER A 75 -4.61 13.59 -0.94
N GLN A 76 -4.06 13.41 0.26
CA GLN A 76 -2.69 13.81 0.59
C GLN A 76 -1.80 12.60 0.82
N ILE A 77 -0.69 12.52 0.09
CA ILE A 77 0.38 11.56 0.36
C ILE A 77 1.19 12.08 1.56
N VAL A 78 1.19 11.31 2.65
CA VAL A 78 1.89 11.67 3.91
C VAL A 78 3.17 10.84 4.12
N LEU A 79 3.34 9.77 3.35
CA LEU A 79 4.56 8.95 3.28
C LEU A 79 4.65 8.33 1.88
N ASN A 80 5.82 8.42 1.27
CA ASN A 80 6.13 7.71 0.02
C ASN A 80 7.58 7.24 0.03
N ARG A 81 7.80 6.00 0.48
CA ARG A 81 9.10 5.31 0.38
C ARG A 81 9.22 4.52 -0.94
N LEU A 82 8.18 4.51 -1.76
CA LEU A 82 8.10 3.75 -3.00
C LEU A 82 8.60 4.53 -4.22
N GLU A 83 9.00 5.79 -4.04
CA GLU A 83 9.30 6.72 -5.13
C GLU A 83 10.36 6.22 -6.14
N ASN A 84 11.26 5.34 -5.70
CA ASN A 84 12.30 4.76 -6.55
C ASN A 84 11.93 3.39 -7.15
N MET A 85 10.83 2.76 -6.72
CA MET A 85 10.51 1.38 -7.10
C MET A 85 9.80 1.31 -8.46
N VAL A 86 10.47 0.75 -9.47
CA VAL A 86 9.90 0.54 -10.82
C VAL A 86 8.81 -0.53 -10.82
N ALA A 87 8.96 -1.59 -10.02
CA ALA A 87 8.04 -2.73 -10.01
C ALA A 87 6.60 -2.33 -9.61
N LEU A 88 6.45 -1.40 -8.67
CA LEU A 88 5.13 -0.92 -8.24
C LEU A 88 4.51 0.06 -9.22
N GLN A 89 5.31 0.86 -9.91
CA GLN A 89 4.80 1.70 -11.00
C GLN A 89 4.12 0.85 -12.08
N GLN A 90 4.64 -0.34 -12.38
CA GLN A 90 4.02 -1.27 -13.32
C GLN A 90 2.75 -1.93 -12.77
N LEU A 91 2.66 -2.22 -11.46
CA LEU A 91 1.43 -2.73 -10.84
C LEU A 91 0.32 -1.67 -10.85
N PHE A 92 0.65 -0.41 -10.49
CA PHE A 92 -0.31 0.70 -10.51
C PHE A 92 -0.70 1.10 -11.94
N ASN A 93 0.21 1.03 -12.91
CA ASN A 93 -0.10 1.30 -14.32
C ASN A 93 -0.76 0.12 -15.02
N GLY A 94 -0.44 -1.12 -14.63
CA GLY A 94 -0.96 -2.35 -15.22
C GLY A 94 -2.41 -2.66 -14.84
N GLN A 95 -2.89 -2.13 -13.71
CA GLN A 95 -4.31 -2.15 -13.36
C GLN A 95 -5.17 -1.20 -14.23
N LEU A 96 -4.56 -0.29 -15.01
CA LEU A 96 -5.27 0.50 -16.04
C LEU A 96 -5.40 -0.24 -17.38
N THR A 97 -4.77 -1.41 -17.52
CA THR A 97 -4.87 -2.29 -18.70
C THR A 97 -5.48 -3.63 -18.32
N MET A 98 -6.68 -3.61 -17.74
CA MET A 98 -7.55 -4.78 -17.67
C MET A 98 -8.85 -4.46 -18.42
N ASP A 99 -9.03 -5.17 -19.53
CA ASP A 99 -10.19 -5.28 -20.45
C ASP A 99 -10.60 -4.11 -21.38
N ASN A 100 -10.11 -4.20 -22.62
CA ASN A 100 -10.91 -3.94 -23.84
C ASN A 100 -11.01 -5.26 -24.65
N GLY A 101 -11.43 -6.35 -23.99
CA GLY A 101 -11.75 -7.64 -24.61
C GLY A 101 -13.25 -7.83 -24.76
#